data_AF-A0AA34TQ64-F1
#
_entry.id   AF-A0AA34TQ64-F1
#
_cell.length_a   1.000
_cell.length_b   1.000
_cell.length_c   1.000
_cell.angle_alpha   90.00
_cell.angle_beta   90.00
_cell.angle_gamma   90.00
#
_symmetry.space_group_name_H-M   'P 1'
#
loop_
_entity.id
_entity.type
_entity.pdbx_description
1 polymer ?
#
loop_
_entity_poly.entity_id
_entity_poly.type
_entity_poly.pdbx_seq_one_letter_code
_entity_poly.pdbx_strand_id
1 'polypeptide(L)' 'MRTIVCNSLQSFWDMADNQFLEGLDVHCVFPVSENLKEFILNCQAKYKINHISFTRAFLGTDS' A
#
# COMPACT_ATOMS: atom_id res chain seq x y z
N MET A 1 8.63 -14.61 -5.91
CA MET A 1 7.45 -13.75 -5.69
C MET A 1 7.83 -12.32 -6.04
N ARG A 2 6.98 -11.58 -6.74
CA ARG A 2 7.24 -10.18 -7.12
C ARG A 2 6.48 -9.27 -6.17
N THR A 3 7.18 -8.34 -5.55
CA THR A 3 6.59 -7.32 -4.69
C THR A 3 6.68 -5.98 -5.39
N ILE A 4 5.55 -5.28 -5.49
CA ILE A 4 5.48 -3.91 -5.97
C ILE A 4 5.65 -2.96 -4.79
N VAL A 5 6.57 -2.01 -4.91
CA VAL A 5 6.78 -0.98 -3.89
C VAL A 5 6.03 0.27 -4.32
N CYS A 6 5.07 0.69 -3.49
CA CYS A 6 4.32 1.93 -3.68
C CYS A 6 4.91 3.01 -2.76
N ASN A 7 5.48 4.06 -3.35
CA ASN A 7 6.15 5.14 -2.63
C ASN A 7 5.20 6.29 -2.22
N SER A 8 3.97 6.26 -2.69
CA SER A 8 2.92 7.23 -2.32
C SER A 8 1.54 6.59 -2.40
N LEU A 9 0.58 7.18 -1.70
CA LEU A 9 -0.83 6.77 -1.79
C LEU A 9 -1.35 6.88 -3.23
N GLN A 10 -0.95 7.92 -3.97
CA GLN A 10 -1.35 8.10 -5.37
C GLN A 10 -0.86 6.94 -6.24
N SER A 11 0.42 6.57 -6.12
CA SER A 11 0.97 5.44 -6.88
C SER A 11 0.30 4.10 -6.55
N PHE A 12 -0.20 3.93 -5.32
CA PHE A 12 -0.98 2.76 -4.96
C PHE A 12 -2.30 2.73 -5.72
N TRP A 13 -3.07 3.83 -5.71
CA TRP A 13 -4.35 3.90 -6.42
C TRP A 13 -4.20 3.78 -7.92
N ASP A 14 -3.24 4.48 -8.52
CA ASP A 14 -3.02 4.42 -9.97
C ASP A 14 -2.71 2.98 -10.41
N MET A 15 -1.88 2.26 -9.66
CA MET A 15 -1.55 0.87 -9.97
C MET A 15 -2.71 -0.08 -9.71
N ALA A 16 -3.49 0.14 -8.65
CA ALA A 16 -4.65 -0.67 -8.30
C ALA A 16 -5.77 -0.52 -9.34
N ASP A 17 -6.10 0.72 -9.72
CA ASP A 17 -7.17 1.04 -10.67
C ASP A 17 -6.83 0.60 -12.10
N ASN A 18 -5.54 0.57 -12.47
CA ASN A 18 -5.08 0.01 -13.74
C ASN A 18 -4.78 -1.51 -13.68
N GLN A 19 -5.23 -2.21 -12.64
CA GLN A 19 -5.12 -3.68 -12.49
C GLN A 19 -3.69 -4.23 -12.47
N PHE A 20 -2.68 -3.41 -12.15
CA PHE A 20 -1.29 -3.85 -12.08
C PHE A 20 -0.92 -4.58 -10.79
N LEU A 21 -1.82 -4.65 -9.80
CA LEU A 21 -1.57 -5.24 -8.48
C LEU A 21 -2.24 -6.61 -8.27
N GLU A 22 -3.03 -7.09 -9.24
CA GLU A 22 -3.76 -8.37 -9.14
C GLU A 22 -2.78 -9.54 -8.98
N GLY A 23 -2.97 -10.33 -7.91
CA GLY A 23 -2.14 -11.50 -7.58
C GLY A 23 -0.72 -11.18 -7.11
N LEU A 24 -0.38 -9.91 -6.88
CA LEU A 24 0.95 -9.47 -6.45
C LEU A 24 0.99 -9.12 -4.96
N ASP A 25 2.20 -9.10 -4.41
CA ASP A 25 2.44 -8.50 -3.09
C ASP A 25 2.72 -7.01 -3.26
N VAL A 26 2.21 -6.20 -2.34
CA VAL A 26 2.38 -4.75 -2.34
C VAL A 26 3.00 -4.30 -1.04
N HIS A 27 4.04 -3.47 -1.13
CA HIS A 27 4.70 -2.86 0.00
C HIS A 27 4.60 -1.33 -0.09
N CYS A 28 3.83 -0.75 0.83
CA CYS A 28 3.63 0.70 0.92
C CYS A 28 4.73 1.31 1.79
N VAL A 29 5.53 2.21 1.23
CA VAL A 29 6.67 2.86 1.92
C VAL A 29 6.43 4.35 2.23
N PHE A 30 5.17 4.76 2.28
CA PHE A 30 4.77 6.11 2.65
C PHE A 30 4.12 6.16 4.04
N PRO A 31 4.13 7.32 4.73
CA PRO A 31 3.41 7.50 5.98
C PRO A 31 1.92 7.19 5.82
N VAL A 32 1.42 6.31 6.68
CA VAL A 32 0.00 5.94 6.74
C VAL A 32 -0.49 6.09 8.17
N SER A 33 -1.60 6.81 8.36
CA SER A 33 -2.35 6.76 9.61
C SER A 33 -3.05 5.41 9.74
N GLU A 34 -3.42 4.99 10.96
CA GLU A 34 -4.14 3.72 11.15
C GLU A 34 -5.45 3.68 10.37
N ASN A 35 -6.22 4.78 10.33
CA ASN A 35 -7.45 4.88 9.52
C ASN A 35 -7.18 4.65 8.02
N LEU A 36 -6.10 5.24 7.49
CA LEU A 36 -5.73 5.07 6.08
C LEU A 36 -5.24 3.66 5.80
N LYS A 37 -4.48 3.07 6.73
CA LYS A 37 -4.00 1.70 6.63
C LYS A 37 -5.16 0.69 6.60
N GLU A 38 -6.16 0.85 7.47
CA GLU A 38 -7.38 0.04 7.43
C GLU A 38 -8.11 0.18 6.09
N PHE A 39 -8.21 1.41 5.56
CA PHE A 39 -8.82 1.65 4.25
C PHE A 39 -8.08 0.94 3.11
N ILE A 40 -6.74 0.99 3.11
CA ILE A 40 -5.91 0.30 2.11
C ILE A 40 -6.06 -1.23 2.24
N LEU A 41 -6.07 -1.77 3.47
CA LEU A 41 -6.26 -3.20 3.70
C LEU A 41 -7.64 -3.69 3.25
N ASN A 42 -8.69 -2.90 3.45
CA ASN A 42 -10.03 -3.21 2.94
C ASN A 42 -10.08 -3.28 1.41
N CYS A 43 -9.19 -2.55 0.73
CA CYS A 43 -9.06 -2.59 -0.73
C CYS A 43 -8.37 -3.86 -1.24
N GLN A 44 -7.69 -4.65 -0.39
CA GLN A 44 -6.96 -5.85 -0.80
C GLN A 44 -7.85 -6.84 -1.55
N ALA A 45 -9.04 -7.14 -1.03
CA ALA A 45 -9.98 -8.05 -1.67
C ALA A 45 -10.54 -7.48 -2.99
N LYS A 46 -10.83 -6.17 -3.02
CA LYS A 46 -11.36 -5.48 -4.20
C LYS A 46 -10.40 -5.55 -5.38
N TYR A 47 -9.11 -5.31 -5.14
CA TYR A 47 -8.08 -5.31 -6.18
C TYR A 47 -7.36 -6.66 -6.32
N LYS A 48 -7.83 -7.70 -5.63
CA LYS A 48 -7.27 -9.05 -5.64
C LYS A 48 -5.76 -9.07 -5.36
N ILE A 49 -5.31 -8.24 -4.44
CA ILE A 49 -3.91 -8.14 -4.02
C ILE A 49 -3.61 -9.35 -3.12
N ASN A 50 -2.47 -10.01 -3.33
CA ASN A 50 -2.11 -11.20 -2.55
C ASN A 50 -1.80 -10.83 -1.09
N HIS A 51 -0.92 -9.84 -0.89
CA HIS A 51 -0.55 -9.35 0.43
C HIS A 51 -0.21 -7.85 0.41
N ILE A 52 -0.65 -7.09 1.40
CA ILE A 52 -0.27 -5.69 1.59
C ILE A 52 0.53 -5.55 2.88
N SER A 53 1.69 -4.91 2.79
CA SER A 53 2.56 -4.60 3.92
C SER A 53 2.95 -3.13 3.91
N PHE A 54 3.35 -2.62 5.07
CA PHE A 54 3.66 -1.20 5.25
C PHE A 54 5.01 -1.06 5.93
N THR A 55 5.83 -0.11 5.47
CA THR A 55 6.95 0.37 6.27
C THR A 55 6.40 1.26 7.38
N ARG A 56 6.95 1.11 8.60
CA ARG A 56 6.81 2.13 9.64
C ARG A 56 7.61 3.35 9.20
N ALA A 57 7.01 4.19 8.37
CA ALA A 57 7.61 5.46 8.02
C ALA A 57 7.67 6.30 9.30
N PHE A 58 8.86 6.76 9.67
CA PHE A 58 9.06 7.64 10.81
C PHE A 58 8.19 8.89 10.61
N LEU A 59 7.10 8.99 11.38
CA LEU A 59 6.50 10.29 11.66
C LEU A 59 7.61 11.04 12.40
N GLY A 60 8.26 12.00 11.75
CA GLY A 60 9.38 12.74 12.33
C GLY A 60 8.94 13.39 13.65
N THR A 61 9.21 12.71 14.75
CA THR A 61 9.24 13.26 16.10
C THR A 61 10.65 13.04 16.66
N ASP A 62 11.64 13.48 15.88
CA ASP A 62 12.98 13.77 16.38
C ASP A 62 13.16 15.29 16.26
N SER A 63 12.58 16.04 17.20
CA SER A 63 12.87 17.46 17.46
C SER A 63 12.51 17.79 18.90
#